data_AF-A0A2D6G8U5-F1
#
_entry.id   AF-A0A2D6G8U5-F1
#
_cell.length_a   1.000
_cell.length_b   1.000
_cell.length_c   1.000
_cell.angle_alpha   90.00
_cell.angle_beta   90.00
_cell.angle_gamma   90.00
#
_symmetry.space_group_name_H-M   'P 1'
#
loop_
_entity.id
_entity.type
_entity.pdbx_description
1 polymer ?
#
loop_
_entity_poly.entity_id
_entity_poly.type
_entity_poly.pdbx_seq_one_letter_code
_entity_poly.pdbx_strand_id
1 'polypeptide(L)'
;MPVNPDIHYQKAEEDYHNANTDEEKINALKKMLSLAPSHKGAEILRKNIKTKIAKLRFSTTKQKELKKGGFQKISFKKEGAASVALLGVTNSGKSTLLKELTNANVKIASYEFTTKKPEYGILDYQGVKIQIIEIPAVVKNFLETELGPSLFSIIETCDLILLLFNDPSEKNLLDRELSTLKIKKIIYIEKEDIKEKIWKNLNLIKVYTKEPGKEKAYPPVALDKKSNVRDLGVKVHKDFIKKFKYSVVNGPSGKFKNQRVGLKHILKDDDIVEFHIEKN
;
A
#
# COMPACT_ATOMS: atom_id res chain seq x y z
N MET A 1 -34.25 -11.10 -14.43
CA MET A 1 -34.37 -11.61 -15.82
C MET A 1 -32.98 -11.67 -16.43
N PRO A 2 -32.59 -12.77 -17.10
CA PRO A 2 -31.31 -12.81 -17.80
C PRO A 2 -31.36 -11.79 -18.94
N VAL A 3 -30.44 -10.82 -18.92
CA VAL A 3 -30.33 -9.81 -19.96
C VAL A 3 -29.60 -10.46 -21.12
N ASN A 4 -30.33 -10.84 -22.17
CA ASN A 4 -29.70 -11.31 -23.40
C ASN A 4 -28.98 -10.11 -24.04
N PRO A 5 -27.64 -10.12 -24.20
CA PRO A 5 -26.94 -8.98 -24.75
C PRO A 5 -27.38 -8.75 -26.21
N ASP A 6 -27.59 -7.49 -26.59
CA ASP A 6 -27.87 -7.05 -27.96
C ASP A 6 -26.90 -7.72 -28.96
N ILE A 7 -27.36 -8.04 -30.18
CA ILE A 7 -26.55 -8.60 -31.28
C ILE A 7 -25.27 -7.76 -31.48
N HIS A 8 -25.38 -6.43 -31.34
CA HIS A 8 -24.23 -5.53 -31.42
C HIS A 8 -23.20 -5.76 -30.30
N TYR A 9 -23.66 -6.10 -29.09
CA TYR A 9 -22.78 -6.43 -27.97
C TYR A 9 -22.08 -7.78 -28.19
N GLN A 10 -22.82 -8.80 -28.65
CA GLN A 10 -22.25 -10.11 -28.95
C GLN A 10 -21.17 -10.02 -30.02
N LYS A 11 -21.40 -9.24 -31.07
CA LYS A 11 -20.39 -8.95 -32.09
C LYS A 11 -19.16 -8.24 -31.51
N ALA A 12 -19.33 -7.29 -30.60
CA ALA A 12 -18.21 -6.62 -29.93
C ALA A 12 -17.44 -7.56 -28.98
N GLU A 13 -18.12 -8.57 -28.42
CA GLU A 13 -17.51 -9.62 -27.61
C GLU A 13 -16.70 -10.60 -28.47
N GLU A 14 -17.22 -11.01 -29.62
CA GLU A 14 -16.47 -11.75 -30.64
C GLU A 14 -15.26 -10.96 -31.15
N ASP A 15 -15.42 -9.67 -31.44
CA ASP A 15 -14.32 -8.77 -31.83
C ASP A 15 -13.20 -8.78 -30.75
N TYR A 16 -13.57 -8.83 -29.45
CA TYR A 16 -12.59 -8.90 -28.35
C TYR A 16 -11.88 -10.25 -28.29
N HIS A 17 -12.59 -11.36 -28.51
CA HIS A 17 -12.01 -12.71 -28.50
C HIS A 17 -11.10 -12.97 -29.70
N ASN A 18 -11.44 -12.41 -30.86
CA ASN A 18 -10.70 -12.56 -32.11
C ASN A 18 -9.55 -11.53 -32.25
N ALA A 19 -9.48 -10.52 -31.39
CA ALA A 19 -8.44 -9.49 -31.45
C ALA A 19 -7.04 -10.06 -31.16
N ASN A 20 -6.09 -9.71 -32.03
CA ASN A 20 -4.71 -10.19 -31.99
C ASN A 20 -3.78 -9.21 -31.28
N THR A 21 -4.19 -7.95 -31.11
CA THR A 21 -3.41 -6.92 -30.42
C THR A 21 -4.11 -6.37 -29.18
N ASP A 22 -3.34 -5.88 -28.21
CA ASP A 22 -3.90 -5.20 -27.02
C ASP A 22 -4.74 -3.97 -27.41
N GLU A 23 -4.39 -3.29 -28.51
CA GLU A 23 -5.10 -2.11 -29.02
C GLU A 23 -6.47 -2.47 -29.62
N GLU A 24 -6.54 -3.55 -30.40
CA GLU A 24 -7.79 -4.11 -30.88
C GLU A 24 -8.69 -4.58 -29.71
N LYS A 25 -8.11 -5.28 -28.72
CA LYS A 25 -8.83 -5.70 -27.51
C LYS A 25 -9.40 -4.52 -26.74
N ILE A 26 -8.63 -3.44 -26.58
CA ILE A 26 -9.10 -2.21 -25.93
C ILE A 26 -10.26 -1.59 -26.70
N ASN A 27 -10.19 -1.54 -28.03
CA ASN A 27 -11.26 -0.97 -28.86
C ASN A 27 -12.54 -1.81 -28.81
N ALA A 28 -12.42 -3.14 -28.87
CA ALA A 28 -13.55 -4.05 -28.71
C ALA A 28 -14.21 -3.89 -27.33
N LEU A 29 -13.40 -3.86 -26.25
CA LEU A 29 -13.93 -3.63 -24.90
C LEU A 29 -14.60 -2.27 -24.73
N LYS A 30 -14.10 -1.20 -25.36
CA LYS A 30 -14.76 0.12 -25.35
C LYS A 30 -16.13 0.06 -26.04
N LYS A 31 -16.22 -0.66 -27.16
CA LYS A 31 -17.47 -0.89 -27.89
C LYS A 31 -18.46 -1.71 -27.05
N MET A 32 -17.99 -2.80 -26.42
CA MET A 32 -18.79 -3.56 -25.44
C MET A 32 -19.28 -2.67 -24.29
N LEU A 33 -18.43 -1.79 -23.75
CA LEU A 33 -18.80 -0.88 -22.65
C LEU A 33 -19.87 0.14 -23.07
N SER A 34 -19.81 0.63 -24.31
CA SER A 34 -20.79 1.54 -24.89
C SER A 34 -22.15 0.86 -25.08
N LEU A 35 -22.15 -0.41 -25.45
CA LEU A 35 -23.35 -1.20 -25.74
C LEU A 35 -23.92 -1.91 -24.50
N ALA A 36 -23.12 -2.01 -23.42
CA ALA A 36 -23.56 -2.63 -22.19
C ALA A 36 -24.77 -1.88 -21.58
N PRO A 37 -25.73 -2.57 -20.95
CA PRO A 37 -26.85 -1.92 -20.26
C PRO A 37 -26.35 -0.99 -19.14
N SER A 38 -27.04 0.13 -18.91
CA SER A 38 -26.64 1.17 -17.93
C SER A 38 -27.40 1.08 -16.59
N HIS A 39 -28.25 0.07 -16.42
CA HIS A 39 -29.05 -0.14 -15.21
C HIS A 39 -28.30 -0.94 -14.13
N LYS A 40 -28.83 -0.94 -12.90
CA LYS A 40 -28.23 -1.57 -11.70
C LYS A 40 -27.81 -3.03 -11.89
N GLY A 41 -28.61 -3.82 -12.62
CA GLY A 41 -28.28 -5.22 -12.94
C GLY A 41 -27.02 -5.46 -13.80
N ALA A 42 -26.47 -4.44 -14.46
CA ALA A 42 -25.29 -4.55 -15.34
C ALA A 42 -24.03 -3.88 -14.77
N GLU A 43 -24.09 -3.41 -13.51
CA GLU A 43 -23.00 -2.66 -12.87
C GLU A 43 -21.70 -3.49 -12.77
N ILE A 44 -21.82 -4.76 -12.39
CA ILE A 44 -20.69 -5.71 -12.30
C ILE A 44 -20.05 -5.92 -13.67
N LEU A 45 -20.87 -6.08 -14.72
CA LEU A 45 -20.40 -6.28 -16.08
C LEU A 45 -19.60 -5.07 -16.58
N ARG A 46 -20.15 -3.86 -16.44
CA ARG A 46 -19.46 -2.63 -16.84
C ARG A 46 -18.16 -2.44 -16.08
N LYS A 47 -18.15 -2.72 -14.76
CA LYS A 47 -16.94 -2.67 -13.93
C LYS A 47 -15.87 -3.66 -14.40
N ASN A 48 -16.27 -4.87 -14.79
CA ASN A 48 -15.35 -5.87 -15.34
C ASN A 48 -14.74 -5.42 -16.67
N ILE A 49 -15.56 -4.90 -17.59
CA ILE A 49 -15.09 -4.38 -18.89
C ILE A 49 -14.10 -3.24 -18.67
N LYS A 50 -14.43 -2.25 -17.82
CA LYS A 50 -13.56 -1.12 -17.47
C LYS A 50 -12.23 -1.58 -16.87
N THR A 51 -12.26 -2.55 -15.95
CA THR A 51 -11.05 -3.11 -15.32
C THR A 51 -10.15 -3.80 -16.35
N LYS A 52 -10.72 -4.53 -17.32
CA LYS A 52 -9.97 -5.14 -18.42
C LYS A 52 -9.30 -4.08 -19.31
N ILE A 53 -10.02 -3.00 -19.66
CA ILE A 53 -9.47 -1.88 -20.45
C ILE A 53 -8.27 -1.25 -19.74
N ALA A 54 -8.39 -0.95 -18.44
CA ALA A 54 -7.31 -0.34 -17.66
C ALA A 54 -6.05 -1.23 -17.62
N LYS A 55 -6.22 -2.54 -17.43
CA LYS A 55 -5.11 -3.51 -17.44
C LYS A 55 -4.39 -3.58 -18.79
N LEU A 56 -5.14 -3.64 -19.90
CA LEU A 56 -4.57 -3.70 -21.25
C LEU A 56 -3.88 -2.39 -21.66
N ARG A 57 -4.41 -1.24 -21.24
CA ARG A 57 -3.73 0.05 -21.44
C ARG A 57 -2.39 0.10 -20.72
N PHE A 58 -2.37 -0.33 -19.45
CA PHE A 58 -1.15 -0.40 -18.67
C PHE A 58 -0.11 -1.34 -19.28
N SER A 59 -0.51 -2.54 -19.76
CA SER A 59 0.40 -3.47 -20.44
C SER A 59 0.96 -2.88 -21.73
N THR A 60 0.13 -2.17 -22.50
CA THR A 60 0.52 -1.54 -23.77
C THR A 60 1.53 -0.40 -23.54
N THR A 61 1.28 0.48 -22.58
CA THR A 61 2.21 1.57 -22.21
C THR A 61 3.54 0.99 -21.74
N LYS A 62 3.50 -0.02 -20.86
CA LYS A 62 4.67 -0.79 -20.39
C LYS A 62 5.46 -1.41 -21.54
N GLN A 63 4.81 -2.03 -22.52
CA GLN A 63 5.48 -2.65 -23.68
C GLN A 63 6.10 -1.62 -24.63
N LYS A 64 5.44 -0.48 -24.86
CA LYS A 64 5.96 0.60 -25.69
C LYS A 64 7.22 1.24 -25.07
N GLU A 65 7.30 1.29 -23.74
CA GLU A 65 8.45 1.84 -23.00
C GLU A 65 9.57 0.81 -22.77
N LEU A 66 9.24 -0.48 -22.60
CA LEU A 66 10.18 -1.62 -22.68
C LEU A 66 10.99 -1.59 -23.99
N LYS A 67 10.30 -1.40 -25.12
CA LYS A 67 10.93 -1.32 -26.45
C LYS A 67 11.82 -0.08 -26.64
N LYS A 68 11.64 0.96 -25.83
CA LYS A 68 12.49 2.16 -25.80
C LYS A 68 13.64 2.06 -24.79
N GLY A 69 13.89 0.87 -24.22
CA GLY A 69 14.94 0.65 -23.22
C GLY A 69 14.64 1.21 -21.82
N GLY A 70 13.41 1.68 -21.58
CA GLY A 70 13.04 2.47 -20.40
C GLY A 70 12.12 1.76 -19.41
N PHE A 71 12.03 0.43 -19.43
CA PHE A 71 11.22 -0.26 -18.42
C PHE A 71 12.08 -0.62 -17.21
N GLN A 72 12.23 0.35 -16.32
CA GLN A 72 12.48 0.02 -14.93
C GLN A 72 11.12 -0.23 -14.28
N LYS A 73 11.00 -1.37 -13.59
CA LYS A 73 9.85 -1.67 -12.74
C LYS A 73 9.64 -0.46 -11.85
N ILE A 74 8.44 0.14 -11.84
CA ILE A 74 8.07 1.24 -10.93
C ILE A 74 8.42 0.76 -9.52
N SER A 75 9.58 1.17 -9.01
CA SER A 75 10.07 0.77 -7.71
C SER A 75 10.06 2.02 -6.88
N PHE A 76 8.92 2.26 -6.23
CA PHE A 76 8.93 3.14 -5.09
C PHE A 76 9.86 2.53 -4.04
N LYS A 77 11.00 3.17 -3.77
CA LYS A 77 11.92 2.68 -2.74
C LYS A 77 11.25 2.89 -1.40
N LYS A 78 10.65 1.82 -0.86
CA LYS A 78 10.06 1.80 0.48
C LYS A 78 11.09 2.31 1.47
N GLU A 79 10.75 3.37 2.18
CA GLU A 79 11.57 3.99 3.22
C GLU A 79 10.90 3.73 4.58
N GLY A 80 11.67 3.22 5.55
CA GLY A 80 11.16 2.90 6.87
C GLY A 80 10.43 1.55 6.96
N ALA A 81 9.59 1.41 7.97
CA ALA A 81 8.94 0.15 8.34
C ALA A 81 7.72 -0.17 7.49
N ALA A 82 6.96 0.85 7.08
CA ALA A 82 5.74 0.71 6.32
C ALA A 82 5.48 1.92 5.41
N SER A 83 4.53 1.76 4.51
CA SER A 83 4.08 2.73 3.53
C SER A 83 2.55 2.85 3.56
N VAL A 84 2.04 4.10 3.55
CA VAL A 84 0.61 4.43 3.63
C VAL A 84 0.25 5.31 2.45
N ALA A 85 -0.75 4.93 1.66
CA ALA A 85 -1.31 5.77 0.61
C ALA A 85 -2.39 6.70 1.17
N LEU A 86 -2.23 8.00 0.98
CA LEU A 86 -3.23 9.03 1.29
C LEU A 86 -4.03 9.37 0.03
N LEU A 87 -5.32 9.06 0.04
CA LEU A 87 -6.24 9.19 -1.08
C LEU A 87 -7.44 10.07 -0.69
N GLY A 88 -8.03 10.73 -1.67
CA GLY A 88 -9.14 11.66 -1.47
C GLY A 88 -9.40 12.48 -2.72
N VAL A 89 -10.55 13.14 -2.78
CA VAL A 89 -10.91 14.02 -3.91
C VAL A 89 -10.11 15.33 -3.88
N THR A 90 -10.32 16.21 -4.86
CA THR A 90 -9.70 17.54 -4.88
C THR A 90 -10.13 18.36 -3.66
N ASN A 91 -9.22 19.14 -3.08
CA ASN A 91 -9.48 20.00 -1.91
C ASN A 91 -9.93 19.28 -0.62
N SER A 92 -9.76 17.96 -0.51
CA SER A 92 -10.05 17.23 0.74
C SER A 92 -9.04 17.46 1.87
N GLY A 93 -7.97 18.24 1.64
CA GLY A 93 -6.94 18.54 2.64
C GLY A 93 -5.78 17.54 2.71
N LYS A 94 -5.61 16.67 1.70
CA LYS A 94 -4.53 15.66 1.65
C LYS A 94 -3.14 16.25 1.88
N SER A 95 -2.76 17.28 1.12
CA SER A 95 -1.43 17.88 1.24
C SER A 95 -1.21 18.56 2.59
N THR A 96 -2.26 19.12 3.18
CA THR A 96 -2.21 19.66 4.55
C THR A 96 -1.95 18.54 5.56
N LEU A 97 -2.70 17.45 5.47
CA LEU A 97 -2.54 16.29 6.34
C LEU A 97 -1.17 15.62 6.17
N LEU A 98 -0.67 15.51 4.94
CA LEU A 98 0.68 14.99 4.68
C LEU A 98 1.73 15.83 5.41
N LYS A 99 1.66 17.16 5.30
CA LYS A 99 2.58 18.08 5.99
C LYS A 99 2.44 17.97 7.51
N GLU A 100 1.22 17.91 8.05
CA GLU A 100 0.98 17.74 9.50
C GLU A 100 1.56 16.41 10.03
N LEU A 101 1.35 15.30 9.31
CA LEU A 101 1.85 13.98 9.70
C LEU A 101 3.38 13.89 9.66
N THR A 102 4.00 14.56 8.69
CA THR A 102 5.43 14.44 8.37
C THR A 102 6.27 15.58 8.93
N ASN A 103 5.66 16.43 9.78
CA ASN A 103 6.26 17.65 10.31
C ASN A 103 6.87 18.52 9.19
N ALA A 104 6.11 18.69 8.11
CA ALA A 104 6.44 19.40 6.87
C ALA A 104 7.63 18.85 6.05
N ASN A 105 8.17 17.67 6.39
CA ASN A 105 9.24 17.02 5.61
C ASN A 105 8.66 16.24 4.42
N VAL A 106 8.32 16.98 3.36
CA VAL A 106 7.76 16.44 2.11
C VAL A 106 8.81 16.42 1.00
N LYS A 107 8.88 15.31 0.28
CA LYS A 107 9.73 15.05 -0.88
C LYS A 107 8.85 14.76 -2.09
N ILE A 108 9.31 15.19 -3.26
CA ILE A 108 8.66 14.87 -4.54
C ILE A 108 9.21 13.53 -5.01
N ALA A 109 8.33 12.56 -5.27
CA ALA A 109 8.77 11.30 -5.86
C ALA A 109 8.84 11.40 -7.39
N SER A 110 9.94 10.88 -7.94
CA SER A 110 10.18 10.83 -9.38
C SER A 110 9.55 9.56 -9.94
N TYR A 111 8.33 9.68 -10.45
CA TYR A 111 7.69 8.62 -11.23
C TYR A 111 7.86 8.95 -12.69
N GLU A 112 8.42 8.00 -13.43
CA GLU A 112 8.43 8.08 -14.87
C GLU A 112 6.97 8.07 -15.35
N PHE A 113 6.66 8.89 -16.35
CA PHE A 113 5.36 8.90 -17.04
C PHE A 113 4.18 9.51 -16.27
N THR A 114 4.41 10.26 -15.18
CA THR A 114 3.34 11.07 -14.55
C THR A 114 3.60 12.57 -14.71
N THR A 115 2.61 13.31 -15.22
CA THR A 115 2.67 14.78 -15.33
C THR A 115 2.46 15.47 -13.97
N LYS A 116 1.76 14.79 -13.04
CA LYS A 116 1.68 15.16 -11.63
C LYS A 116 2.50 14.16 -10.82
N LYS A 117 3.53 14.64 -10.13
CA LYS A 117 4.42 13.81 -9.30
C LYS A 117 3.77 13.60 -7.92
N PRO A 118 3.46 12.37 -7.48
CA PRO A 118 3.08 12.11 -6.10
C PRO A 118 4.12 12.65 -5.12
N GLU A 119 3.62 13.22 -4.03
CA GLU A 119 4.43 13.70 -2.93
C GLU A 119 4.45 12.63 -1.83
N TYR A 120 5.55 12.56 -1.09
CA TYR A 120 5.62 11.69 0.08
C TYR A 120 6.39 12.36 1.20
N GLY A 121 6.14 11.95 2.43
CA GLY A 121 6.95 12.34 3.57
C GLY A 121 7.05 11.20 4.57
N ILE A 122 7.86 11.41 5.60
CA ILE A 122 8.11 10.40 6.63
C ILE A 122 7.40 10.81 7.92
N LEU A 123 6.42 10.02 8.32
CA LEU A 123 5.86 10.04 9.67
C LEU A 123 6.83 9.32 10.60
N ASP A 124 7.32 10.03 11.61
CA ASP A 124 8.02 9.42 12.74
C ASP A 124 6.99 9.05 13.83
N TYR A 125 6.83 7.76 14.06
CA TYR A 125 6.03 7.22 15.15
C TYR A 125 6.97 6.59 16.19
N GLN A 126 7.37 7.37 17.19
CA GLN A 126 8.21 6.92 18.32
C GLN A 126 9.53 6.26 17.85
N GLY A 127 10.16 6.81 16.81
CA GLY A 127 11.40 6.35 16.18
C GLY A 127 11.18 5.41 15.01
N VAL A 128 9.97 4.86 14.85
CA VAL A 128 9.61 4.06 13.68
C VAL A 128 9.19 4.97 12.54
N LYS A 129 9.97 4.96 11.47
CA LYS A 129 9.67 5.71 10.24
C LYS A 129 8.59 5.00 9.43
N ILE A 130 7.54 5.72 9.07
CA ILE A 130 6.44 5.28 8.21
C ILE A 130 6.34 6.26 7.05
N GLN A 131 6.38 5.75 5.82
CA GLN A 131 6.29 6.57 4.62
C GLN A 131 4.82 6.87 4.29
N ILE A 132 4.46 8.13 4.18
CA ILE A 132 3.13 8.58 3.77
C ILE A 132 3.23 9.09 2.34
N ILE A 133 2.46 8.52 1.42
CA ILE A 133 2.46 8.85 0.00
C ILE A 133 1.14 9.53 -0.33
N GLU A 134 1.15 10.80 -0.68
CA GLU A 134 -0.02 11.48 -1.24
C GLU A 134 -0.20 11.07 -2.70
N ILE A 135 -1.31 10.39 -2.97
CA ILE A 135 -1.70 10.06 -4.32
C ILE A 135 -2.52 11.24 -4.88
N PRO A 136 -2.26 11.67 -6.15
CA PRO A 136 -3.08 12.66 -6.82
C PRO A 136 -4.58 12.37 -6.72
N ALA A 137 -5.39 13.44 -6.77
CA ALA A 137 -6.82 13.38 -6.48
C ALA A 137 -7.54 12.24 -7.22
N VAL A 138 -8.34 11.48 -6.48
CA VAL A 138 -9.21 10.44 -7.05
C VAL A 138 -10.42 11.14 -7.66
N VAL A 139 -10.62 10.94 -8.96
CA VAL A 139 -11.73 11.52 -9.73
C VAL A 139 -12.63 10.42 -10.27
N LYS A 140 -13.80 10.78 -10.80
CA LYS A 140 -14.69 9.83 -11.49
C LYS A 140 -13.93 9.16 -12.64
N ASN A 141 -14.07 7.84 -12.75
CA ASN A 141 -13.33 7.00 -13.69
C ASN A 141 -11.80 7.09 -13.47
N PHE A 142 -11.35 7.06 -12.21
CA PHE A 142 -9.95 7.24 -11.85
C PHE A 142 -9.02 6.29 -12.63
N LEU A 143 -9.39 5.02 -12.74
CA LEU A 143 -8.61 3.99 -13.45
C LEU A 143 -8.60 4.18 -14.97
N GLU A 144 -9.53 4.96 -15.53
CA GLU A 144 -9.62 5.22 -16.97
C GLU A 144 -8.77 6.42 -17.38
N THR A 145 -8.32 7.24 -16.42
CA THR A 145 -7.39 8.34 -16.65
C THR A 145 -6.01 7.81 -17.08
N GLU A 146 -5.24 8.63 -17.77
CA GLU A 146 -3.88 8.27 -18.23
C GLU A 146 -2.97 7.84 -17.07
N LEU A 147 -3.13 8.46 -15.90
CA LEU A 147 -2.32 8.20 -14.72
C LEU A 147 -2.89 7.11 -13.80
N GLY A 148 -4.18 6.78 -13.97
CA GLY A 148 -4.93 5.88 -13.10
C GLY A 148 -4.23 4.55 -12.86
N PRO A 149 -3.82 3.80 -13.90
CA PRO A 149 -3.16 2.51 -13.73
C PRO A 149 -1.80 2.60 -13.01
N SER A 150 -0.98 3.62 -13.29
CA SER A 150 0.31 3.81 -12.63
C SER A 150 0.14 4.16 -11.15
N LEU A 151 -0.80 5.06 -10.84
CA LEU A 151 -1.14 5.39 -9.46
C LEU A 151 -1.73 4.18 -8.72
N PHE A 152 -2.55 3.38 -9.40
CA PHE A 152 -3.08 2.15 -8.84
C PHE A 152 -1.98 1.15 -8.46
N SER A 153 -0.97 0.97 -9.32
CA SER A 153 0.18 0.13 -8.99
C SER A 153 0.94 0.61 -7.76
N ILE A 154 1.04 1.92 -7.53
CA ILE A 154 1.66 2.47 -6.32
C ILE A 154 0.80 2.16 -5.10
N ILE A 155 -0.51 2.43 -5.18
CA ILE A 155 -1.46 2.13 -4.11
C ILE A 155 -1.39 0.65 -3.71
N GLU A 156 -1.28 -0.26 -4.69
CA GLU A 156 -1.17 -1.71 -4.46
C GLU A 156 0.11 -2.16 -3.73
N THR A 157 1.16 -1.34 -3.75
CA THR A 157 2.40 -1.64 -3.00
C THR A 157 2.37 -1.15 -1.56
N CYS A 158 1.38 -0.31 -1.19
CA CYS A 158 1.28 0.23 0.15
C CYS A 158 0.72 -0.79 1.14
N ASP A 159 1.15 -0.69 2.40
CA ASP A 159 0.70 -1.57 3.49
C ASP A 159 -0.69 -1.14 4.01
N LEU A 160 -1.06 0.12 3.78
CA LEU A 160 -2.30 0.71 4.27
C LEU A 160 -2.80 1.82 3.33
N ILE A 161 -4.13 1.98 3.26
CA ILE A 161 -4.79 3.10 2.60
C ILE A 161 -5.50 3.98 3.64
N LEU A 162 -5.30 5.29 3.54
CA LEU A 162 -6.03 6.32 4.27
C LEU A 162 -6.93 7.09 3.29
N LEU A 163 -8.25 7.00 3.49
CA LEU A 163 -9.24 7.72 2.69
C LEU A 163 -9.69 8.99 3.41
N LEU A 164 -9.51 10.14 2.76
CA LEU A 164 -9.90 11.46 3.24
C LEU A 164 -11.05 12.01 2.39
N PHE A 165 -12.15 12.37 3.06
CA PHE A 165 -13.35 12.96 2.47
C PHE A 165 -14.03 13.90 3.46
N ASN A 166 -14.78 14.87 2.95
CA ASN A 166 -15.49 15.87 3.74
C ASN A 166 -16.98 15.55 3.91
N ASP A 167 -17.56 14.77 2.99
CA ASP A 167 -18.98 14.44 2.99
C ASP A 167 -19.27 13.02 2.47
N PRO A 168 -20.49 12.48 2.69
CA PRO A 168 -20.85 11.14 2.26
C PRO A 168 -20.77 10.91 0.74
N SER A 169 -20.93 11.95 -0.09
CA SER A 169 -20.88 11.83 -1.55
C SER A 169 -19.44 11.57 -2.04
N GLU A 170 -18.46 12.25 -1.45
CA GLU A 170 -17.04 12.02 -1.69
C GLU A 170 -16.63 10.60 -1.25
N LYS A 171 -17.08 10.16 -0.07
CA LYS A 171 -16.87 8.79 0.40
C LYS A 171 -17.39 7.76 -0.61
N ASN A 172 -18.63 7.94 -1.08
CA ASN A 172 -19.25 7.04 -2.06
C ASN A 172 -18.47 7.00 -3.38
N LEU A 173 -17.93 8.14 -3.83
CA LEU A 173 -17.05 8.18 -4.99
C LEU A 173 -15.78 7.38 -4.76
N LEU A 174 -15.07 7.62 -3.66
CA LEU A 174 -13.83 6.89 -3.32
C LEU A 174 -14.09 5.39 -3.23
N ASP A 175 -15.15 4.97 -2.54
CA ASP A 175 -15.53 3.57 -2.40
C ASP A 175 -15.80 2.93 -3.78
N ARG A 176 -16.51 3.62 -4.67
CA ARG A 176 -16.80 3.13 -6.03
C ARG A 176 -15.51 2.98 -6.85
N GLU A 177 -14.70 4.03 -6.92
CA GLU A 177 -13.48 4.06 -7.77
C GLU A 177 -12.41 3.09 -7.25
N LEU A 178 -12.33 2.89 -5.94
CA LEU A 178 -11.33 2.06 -5.28
C LEU A 178 -11.85 0.66 -4.90
N SER A 179 -13.03 0.29 -5.38
CA SER A 179 -13.72 -0.97 -5.06
C SER A 179 -13.00 -2.24 -5.56
N THR A 180 -11.95 -2.11 -6.37
CA THR A 180 -11.14 -3.23 -6.87
C THR A 180 -9.92 -3.51 -5.98
N LEU A 181 -9.55 -2.61 -5.08
CA LEU A 181 -8.38 -2.75 -4.20
C LEU A 181 -8.65 -3.74 -3.06
N LYS A 182 -7.80 -4.76 -2.95
CA LYS A 182 -7.81 -5.78 -1.88
C LYS A 182 -6.85 -5.42 -0.74
N ILE A 183 -6.84 -4.16 -0.31
CA ILE A 183 -5.89 -3.63 0.68
C ILE A 183 -6.66 -3.19 1.92
N LYS A 184 -6.00 -3.23 3.09
CA LYS A 184 -6.58 -2.73 4.32
C LYS A 184 -6.83 -1.21 4.18
N LYS A 185 -8.07 -0.80 4.39
CA LYS A 185 -8.51 0.60 4.27
C LYS A 185 -8.90 1.14 5.64
N ILE A 186 -8.44 2.35 5.95
CA ILE A 186 -8.98 3.16 7.03
C ILE A 186 -9.77 4.31 6.41
N ILE A 187 -11.00 4.47 6.91
CA ILE A 187 -11.92 5.55 6.56
C ILE A 187 -11.70 6.65 7.60
N TYR A 188 -11.41 7.87 7.15
CA TYR A 188 -11.09 8.98 8.05
C TYR A 188 -12.06 10.14 7.88
N ILE A 189 -12.59 10.61 9.02
CA ILE A 189 -13.61 11.66 9.10
C ILE A 189 -13.16 12.82 10.01
N GLU A 190 -12.20 12.64 10.92
CA GLU A 190 -11.87 13.65 11.94
C GLU A 190 -10.40 13.67 12.37
N LYS A 191 -9.85 14.88 12.57
CA LYS A 191 -8.42 15.23 12.73
C LYS A 191 -7.66 14.62 13.95
N GLU A 192 -8.32 13.83 14.79
CA GLU A 192 -7.73 13.34 16.05
C GLU A 192 -7.20 11.89 15.95
N ASP A 193 -6.07 11.64 16.63
CA ASP A 193 -5.40 10.34 16.79
C ASP A 193 -5.00 9.61 15.50
N ILE A 194 -4.80 10.33 14.41
CA ILE A 194 -4.45 9.72 13.11
C ILE A 194 -3.17 8.88 13.15
N LYS A 195 -2.13 9.36 13.83
CA LYS A 195 -0.84 8.66 13.96
C LYS A 195 -1.03 7.31 14.65
N GLU A 196 -1.82 7.29 15.72
CA GLU A 196 -2.17 6.08 16.48
C GLU A 196 -3.01 5.11 15.66
N LYS A 197 -4.02 5.62 14.95
CA LYS A 197 -4.88 4.82 14.06
C LYS A 197 -4.07 4.17 12.94
N ILE A 198 -3.13 4.90 12.33
CA ILE A 198 -2.19 4.35 11.34
C ILE A 198 -1.38 3.21 11.96
N TRP A 199 -0.71 3.45 13.09
CA TRP A 199 0.12 2.45 13.77
C TRP A 199 -0.63 1.16 14.09
N LYS A 200 -1.78 1.26 14.77
CA LYS A 200 -2.62 0.10 15.13
C LYS A 200 -3.04 -0.72 13.91
N ASN A 201 -3.26 -0.07 12.77
CA ASN A 201 -3.73 -0.74 11.57
C ASN A 201 -2.63 -1.32 10.70
N LEU A 202 -1.39 -0.83 10.81
CA LEU A 202 -0.24 -1.44 10.15
C LEU A 202 0.08 -2.84 10.69
N ASN A 203 -0.49 -3.24 11.83
CA ASN A 203 -0.22 -4.53 12.48
C ASN A 203 1.28 -4.74 12.73
N LEU A 204 1.99 -3.67 13.10
CA LEU A 204 3.38 -3.73 13.49
C LEU A 204 3.52 -3.76 15.02
N ILE A 205 4.70 -4.17 15.47
CA ILE A 205 5.21 -4.00 16.82
C ILE A 205 6.55 -3.29 16.75
N LYS A 206 6.87 -2.45 17.73
CA LYS A 206 8.18 -1.84 17.92
C LYS A 206 8.88 -2.53 19.08
N VAL A 207 10.07 -3.05 18.81
CA VAL A 207 10.85 -3.83 19.77
C VAL A 207 12.21 -3.16 19.92
N TYR A 208 12.63 -2.93 21.15
CA TYR A 208 13.93 -2.35 21.46
C TYR A 208 14.97 -3.45 21.59
N THR A 209 16.14 -3.25 21.01
CA THR A 209 17.30 -4.13 21.23
C THR A 209 18.20 -3.54 22.29
N LYS A 210 18.93 -4.39 23.01
CA LYS A 210 19.90 -3.97 24.00
C LYS A 210 21.12 -4.89 23.98
N GLU A 211 22.30 -4.32 24.21
CA GLU A 211 23.50 -5.09 24.53
C GLU A 211 23.60 -5.35 26.03
N PRO A 212 24.21 -6.48 26.46
CA PRO A 212 24.41 -6.76 27.87
C PRO A 212 25.09 -5.61 28.62
N GLY A 213 24.44 -5.14 29.68
CA GLY A 213 24.93 -4.03 30.52
C GLY A 213 24.76 -2.62 29.96
N LYS A 214 24.23 -2.44 28.73
CA LYS A 214 23.99 -1.12 28.13
C LYS A 214 22.55 -0.66 28.24
N GLU A 215 22.25 0.55 27.80
CA GLU A 215 20.86 0.99 27.62
C GLU A 215 20.23 0.37 26.37
N LYS A 216 18.90 0.47 26.26
CA LYS A 216 18.19 0.03 25.06
C LYS A 216 18.54 0.96 23.88
N ALA A 217 18.75 0.38 22.71
CA ALA A 217 19.04 1.12 21.50
C ALA A 217 17.80 1.87 20.99
N TYR A 218 18.05 3.03 20.37
CA TYR A 218 17.06 3.82 19.65
C TYR A 218 17.60 4.14 18.24
N PRO A 219 16.77 4.10 17.18
CA PRO A 219 15.33 3.80 17.17
C PRO A 219 15.00 2.32 17.45
N PRO A 220 13.78 2.00 17.88
CA PRO A 220 13.33 0.61 17.99
C PRO A 220 13.25 -0.04 16.60
N VAL A 221 13.29 -1.37 16.60
CA VAL A 221 13.08 -2.17 15.40
C VAL A 221 11.60 -2.47 15.24
N ALA A 222 11.01 -2.00 14.14
CA ALA A 222 9.65 -2.36 13.78
C ALA A 222 9.60 -3.77 13.19
N LEU A 223 8.64 -4.59 13.60
CA LEU A 223 8.42 -5.96 13.13
C LEU A 223 6.94 -6.20 12.88
N ASP A 224 6.61 -7.20 12.07
CA ASP A 224 5.21 -7.61 11.91
C ASP A 224 4.68 -8.20 13.22
N LYS A 225 3.41 -7.97 13.52
CA LYS A 225 2.76 -8.59 14.68
C LYS A 225 2.88 -10.12 14.58
N LYS A 226 3.24 -10.75 15.70
CA LYS A 226 3.61 -12.18 15.84
C LYS A 226 5.04 -12.54 15.41
N SER A 227 5.88 -11.56 15.07
CA SER A 227 7.32 -11.80 14.92
C SER A 227 7.94 -12.32 16.21
N ASN A 228 9.01 -13.09 16.07
CA ASN A 228 9.74 -13.70 17.17
C ASN A 228 11.17 -13.14 17.30
N VAL A 229 11.91 -13.63 18.30
CA VAL A 229 13.31 -13.23 18.55
C VAL A 229 14.23 -13.50 17.34
N ARG A 230 13.99 -14.56 16.57
CA ARG A 230 14.73 -14.82 15.33
C ARG A 230 14.50 -13.72 14.29
N ASP A 231 13.26 -13.32 14.09
CA ASP A 231 12.89 -12.29 13.11
C ASP A 231 13.55 -10.95 13.46
N LEU A 232 13.55 -10.61 14.76
CA LEU A 232 14.29 -9.46 15.27
C LEU A 232 15.80 -9.58 14.99
N GLY A 233 16.40 -10.72 15.35
CA GLY A 233 17.83 -10.95 15.15
C GLY A 233 18.25 -10.80 13.69
N VAL A 234 17.50 -11.39 12.75
CA VAL A 234 17.74 -11.26 11.30
C VAL A 234 17.65 -9.81 10.84
N LYS A 235 16.69 -9.04 11.37
CA LYS A 235 16.49 -7.63 10.99
C LYS A 235 17.58 -6.72 11.51
N VAL A 236 18.19 -7.03 12.66
CA VAL A 236 19.31 -6.27 13.23
C VAL A 236 20.61 -6.65 12.54
N HIS A 237 20.98 -7.94 12.55
CA HIS A 237 22.17 -8.44 11.87
C HIS A 237 22.13 -9.97 11.69
N LYS A 238 22.41 -10.46 10.48
CA LYS A 238 22.33 -11.90 10.13
C LYS A 238 23.18 -12.80 11.04
N ASP A 239 24.29 -12.29 11.56
CA ASP A 239 25.21 -13.08 12.39
C ASP A 239 24.71 -13.36 13.82
N PHE A 240 23.71 -12.61 14.32
CA PHE A 240 23.12 -12.90 15.63
C PHE A 240 22.54 -14.31 15.68
N ILE A 241 21.99 -14.79 14.56
CA ILE A 241 21.37 -16.12 14.49
C ILE A 241 22.41 -17.23 14.53
N LYS A 242 23.57 -17.02 13.91
CA LYS A 242 24.63 -18.04 13.85
C LYS A 242 25.27 -18.31 15.20
N LYS A 243 25.41 -17.26 16.02
CA LYS A 243 26.07 -17.32 17.34
C LYS A 243 25.07 -17.28 18.50
N PHE A 244 23.79 -17.51 18.22
CA PHE A 244 22.74 -17.33 19.21
C PHE A 244 22.87 -18.34 20.36
N LYS A 245 22.94 -17.84 21.61
CA LYS A 245 22.86 -18.69 22.81
C LYS A 245 21.48 -18.62 23.45
N TYR A 246 21.05 -17.42 23.82
CA TYR A 246 19.71 -17.10 24.31
C TYR A 246 19.47 -15.59 24.20
N SER A 247 18.23 -15.17 24.38
CA SER A 247 17.89 -13.76 24.60
C SER A 247 17.29 -13.58 25.98
N VAL A 248 17.40 -12.38 26.53
CA VAL A 248 16.65 -11.94 27.71
C VAL A 248 15.60 -10.95 27.24
N VAL A 249 14.34 -11.19 27.61
CA VAL A 249 13.22 -10.30 27.29
C VAL A 249 12.72 -9.61 28.54
N ASN A 250 12.52 -8.30 28.42
CA ASN A 250 11.83 -7.46 29.38
C ASN A 250 10.70 -6.72 28.66
N GLY A 251 9.45 -7.01 29.02
CA GLY A 251 8.30 -6.37 28.38
C GLY A 251 7.05 -7.25 28.38
N PRO A 252 6.01 -6.83 27.65
CA PRO A 252 4.69 -7.47 27.68
C PRO A 252 4.65 -8.94 27.22
N SER A 253 5.66 -9.43 26.49
CA SER A 253 5.73 -10.85 26.11
C SER A 253 6.38 -11.74 27.18
N GLY A 254 7.13 -11.15 28.11
CA GLY A 254 7.74 -11.83 29.23
C GLY A 254 6.71 -12.12 30.34
N LYS A 255 6.83 -13.28 30.98
CA LYS A 255 6.06 -13.66 32.18
C LYS A 255 6.64 -13.03 33.46
N PHE A 256 7.94 -12.76 33.46
CA PHE A 256 8.67 -12.15 34.57
C PHE A 256 9.86 -11.35 34.04
N LYS A 257 10.41 -10.48 34.89
CA LYS A 257 11.55 -9.62 34.55
C LYS A 257 12.78 -10.47 34.21
N ASN A 258 13.55 -10.05 33.21
CA ASN A 258 14.75 -10.73 32.71
C ASN A 258 14.51 -12.20 32.31
N GLN A 259 13.37 -12.50 31.69
CA GLN A 259 13.09 -13.87 31.26
C GLN A 259 14.02 -14.28 30.12
N ARG A 260 14.74 -15.41 30.31
CA ARG A 260 15.49 -16.04 29.23
C ARG A 260 14.55 -16.74 28.26
N VAL A 261 14.76 -16.51 26.97
CA VAL A 261 13.93 -17.07 25.89
C VAL A 261 14.79 -17.53 24.72
N GLY A 262 14.24 -18.44 23.93
CA GLY A 262 14.84 -18.89 22.67
C GLY A 262 14.31 -18.11 21.45
N LEU A 263 14.85 -18.46 20.29
CA LEU A 263 14.52 -17.85 18.99
C LEU A 263 13.02 -17.83 18.63
N LYS A 264 12.25 -18.83 19.08
CA LYS A 264 10.81 -18.98 18.74
C LYS A 264 9.88 -18.15 19.61
N HIS A 265 10.40 -17.46 20.62
CA HIS A 265 9.57 -16.66 21.52
C HIS A 265 8.92 -15.50 20.77
N ILE A 266 7.58 -15.43 20.82
CA ILE A 266 6.79 -14.40 20.14
C ILE A 266 6.90 -13.10 20.91
N LEU A 267 7.31 -12.04 20.21
CA LEU A 267 7.47 -10.71 20.77
C LEU A 267 6.15 -9.94 20.74
N LYS A 268 6.06 -8.93 21.60
CA LYS A 268 4.96 -7.95 21.67
C LYS A 268 5.51 -6.54 21.54
N ASP A 269 4.59 -5.60 21.28
CA ASP A 269 4.91 -4.18 21.23
C ASP A 269 5.57 -3.74 22.55
N ASP A 270 6.59 -2.90 22.43
CA ASP A 270 7.39 -2.36 23.54
C ASP A 270 8.27 -3.36 24.30
N ASP A 271 8.45 -4.59 23.79
CA ASP A 271 9.46 -5.50 24.34
C ASP A 271 10.88 -4.92 24.19
N ILE A 272 11.72 -5.22 25.18
CA ILE A 272 13.17 -4.98 25.16
C ILE A 272 13.86 -6.35 25.11
N VAL A 273 14.67 -6.57 24.08
CA VAL A 273 15.38 -7.83 23.82
C VAL A 273 16.88 -7.61 23.92
N GLU A 274 17.50 -8.30 24.87
CA GLU A 274 18.95 -8.37 25.02
C GLU A 274 19.46 -9.67 24.39
N PHE A 275 20.37 -9.56 23.41
CA PHE A 275 20.97 -10.71 22.73
C PHE A 275 22.22 -11.19 23.48
N HIS A 276 22.27 -12.48 23.83
CA HIS A 276 23.48 -13.13 24.29
C HIS A 276 23.96 -14.10 23.22
N ILE A 277 25.11 -13.77 22.64
CA ILE A 277 25.77 -14.56 21.61
C ILE A 277 27.04 -15.22 22.16
N GLU A 278 27.44 -16.32 21.55
CA GLU A 278 28.74 -16.95 21.81
C GLU A 278 29.87 -15.97 21.45
N LYS A 279 30.84 -15.82 22.36
CA LYS A 279 32.09 -15.12 22.07
C LYS A 279 32.97 -16.09 21.28
N ASN A 280 33.60 -15.58 20.22
CA ASN A 280 34.68 -16.30 19.55
C ASN A 280 35.83 -16.57 20.52
#